data_AF-A0A671QB79-F1
#
_entry.id   AF-A0A671QB79-F1
#
_cell.length_a   1.000
_cell.length_b   1.000
_cell.length_c   1.000
_cell.angle_alpha   90.00
_cell.angle_beta   90.00
_cell.angle_gamma   90.00
#
_symmetry.space_group_name_H-M   'P 1'
#
loop_
_entity.id
_entity.type
_entity.pdbx_description
1 polymer ?
#
loop_
_entity_poly.entity_id
_entity_poly.type
_entity_poly.pdbx_seq_one_letter_code
_entity_poly.pdbx_strand_id
1 'polypeptide(L)'
;MAALVILLFSGKRKAGKDYVTDLIQKRLTAEICCILRLSAPLKQQYAKDHNLDYEELLGCGQYKESYRADMIRWGEMKRQQDSGFFCRLAIKHATQPIWIISDCRRMSDVQWLQEEFPDRCVCVRVEASEQTRSQRGWRFTTGKNATCDFKWPEKNLQSFST
;
A
#
# COMPACT_ATOMS: atom_id res chain seq x y z
N MET A 1 -6.62 -15.20 14.23
CA MET A 1 -6.85 -14.11 15.20
C MET A 1 -6.98 -12.81 14.43
N ALA A 2 -7.89 -11.91 14.83
CA ALA A 2 -8.04 -10.61 14.19
C ALA A 2 -6.97 -9.64 14.72
N ALA A 3 -6.49 -8.72 13.89
CA ALA A 3 -5.53 -7.68 14.30
C ALA A 3 -6.07 -6.90 15.51
N LEU A 4 -5.17 -6.52 16.42
CA LEU A 4 -5.46 -5.55 17.47
C LEU A 4 -5.34 -4.12 16.94
N VAL A 5 -4.32 -3.86 16.11
CA VAL A 5 -4.07 -2.54 15.51
C VAL A 5 -3.67 -2.69 14.04
N ILE A 6 -4.23 -1.84 13.18
CA ILE A 6 -3.95 -1.79 11.75
C ILE A 6 -3.46 -0.38 11.39
N LEU A 7 -2.19 -0.26 11.03
CA LEU A 7 -1.57 0.99 10.60
C LEU A 7 -1.67 1.12 9.07
N LEU A 8 -2.43 2.10 8.59
CA LEU A 8 -2.67 2.36 7.18
C LEU A 8 -1.73 3.45 6.68
N PHE A 9 -0.65 3.06 6.00
CA PHE A 9 0.38 3.99 5.55
C PHE A 9 0.12 4.53 4.15
N SER A 10 0.30 5.84 3.99
CA SER A 10 0.38 6.50 2.68
C SER A 10 1.49 7.53 2.64
N GLY A 11 1.90 7.88 1.43
CA GLY A 11 2.95 8.88 1.21
C GLY A 11 3.37 8.96 -0.24
N LYS A 12 3.88 10.12 -0.66
CA LYS A 12 4.41 10.32 -2.01
C LYS A 12 5.68 9.47 -2.21
N ARG A 13 6.00 9.16 -3.47
CA ARG A 13 7.25 8.46 -3.81
C ARG A 13 8.45 9.26 -3.26
N LYS A 14 9.43 8.53 -2.69
CA LYS A 14 10.63 9.08 -2.02
C LYS A 14 10.36 9.88 -0.74
N ALA A 15 9.16 9.82 -0.17
CA ALA A 15 8.85 10.47 1.10
C ALA A 15 9.34 9.70 2.34
N GLY A 16 10.03 8.56 2.20
CA GLY A 16 10.55 7.82 3.36
C GLY A 16 9.57 6.82 4.00
N LYS A 17 8.38 6.63 3.42
CA LYS A 17 7.36 5.69 3.92
C LYS A 17 7.91 4.28 4.22
N ASP A 18 8.62 3.69 3.26
CA ASP A 18 9.14 2.32 3.42
C ASP A 18 10.16 2.24 4.57
N TYR A 19 11.00 3.27 4.72
CA TYR A 19 11.93 3.38 5.85
C TYR A 19 11.20 3.42 7.19
N VAL A 20 10.11 4.20 7.29
CA VAL A 20 9.30 4.29 8.52
C VAL A 20 8.62 2.95 8.83
N THR A 21 8.02 2.29 7.85
CA THR A 21 7.35 1.00 8.07
C THR A 21 8.34 -0.09 8.50
N ASP A 22 9.52 -0.12 7.88
CA ASP A 22 10.57 -1.09 8.20
C ASP A 22 11.15 -0.81 9.60
N LEU A 23 11.32 0.46 9.98
CA LEU A 23 11.77 0.86 11.31
C LEU A 23 10.77 0.44 12.39
N ILE A 24 9.47 0.64 12.16
CA ILE A 24 8.41 0.23 13.11
C ILE A 24 8.43 -1.29 13.27
N GLN A 25 8.46 -2.06 12.17
CA GLN A 25 8.52 -3.51 12.25
C GLN A 25 9.79 -3.98 12.96
N LYS A 26 10.94 -3.37 12.70
CA LYS A 26 12.21 -3.71 13.38
C LYS A 26 12.12 -3.49 14.89
N ARG A 27 11.40 -2.46 15.34
CA ARG A 27 11.20 -2.17 16.78
C ARG A 27 10.19 -3.10 17.44
N LEU A 28 9.14 -3.49 16.72
CA LEU A 28 8.08 -4.38 17.24
C LEU A 28 8.36 -5.88 17.03
N THR A 29 9.34 -6.23 16.20
CA THR A 29 9.66 -7.58 15.68
C THR A 29 8.64 -8.14 14.69
N ALA A 30 9.10 -9.09 13.85
CA ALA A 30 8.26 -9.76 12.85
C ALA A 30 7.25 -10.76 13.47
N GLU A 31 7.45 -11.14 14.72
CA GLU A 31 6.56 -12.03 15.47
C GLU A 31 5.27 -11.30 15.89
N ILE A 32 5.38 -9.99 16.19
CA ILE A 32 4.26 -9.17 16.68
C ILE A 32 3.70 -8.27 15.57
N CYS A 33 4.52 -7.89 14.59
CA CYS A 33 4.16 -6.95 13.54
C CYS A 33 4.49 -7.46 12.12
N CYS A 34 3.50 -7.50 11.24
CA CYS A 34 3.70 -7.83 9.83
C CYS A 34 3.45 -6.65 8.90
N ILE A 35 4.28 -6.53 7.87
CA ILE A 35 4.08 -5.57 6.77
C ILE A 35 3.32 -6.27 5.64
N LEU A 36 2.13 -5.76 5.35
CA LEU A 36 1.26 -6.21 4.26
C LEU A 36 1.30 -5.19 3.12
N ARG A 37 1.15 -5.70 1.89
CA ARG A 37 1.14 -4.90 0.66
C ARG A 37 -0.07 -5.24 -0.18
N LEU A 38 -0.93 -4.28 -0.47
CA LEU A 38 -2.08 -4.43 -1.36
C LEU A 38 -1.65 -4.64 -2.83
N SER A 39 -0.45 -4.18 -3.20
CA SER A 39 0.10 -4.45 -4.53
C SER A 39 0.57 -5.89 -4.74
N ALA A 40 0.81 -6.66 -3.68
CA ALA A 40 1.20 -8.06 -3.79
C ALA A 40 0.06 -8.95 -4.34
N PRO A 41 -1.14 -8.98 -3.73
CA PRO A 41 -2.26 -9.76 -4.26
C PRO A 41 -2.76 -9.25 -5.60
N LEU A 42 -2.60 -7.95 -5.90
CA LEU A 42 -2.85 -7.41 -7.25
C LEU A 42 -1.99 -8.13 -8.30
N LYS A 43 -0.67 -8.17 -8.10
CA LYS A 43 0.26 -8.82 -9.03
C LYS A 43 0.01 -10.32 -9.12
N GLN A 44 -0.22 -10.97 -7.98
CA GLN A 44 -0.43 -12.41 -7.93
C GLN A 44 -1.71 -12.82 -8.67
N GLN A 45 -2.82 -12.14 -8.41
CA GLN A 45 -4.09 -12.46 -9.06
C GLN A 45 -4.08 -12.06 -10.55
N TYR A 46 -3.47 -10.93 -10.90
CA TYR A 46 -3.31 -10.54 -12.30
C TYR A 46 -2.49 -11.58 -13.09
N ALA A 47 -1.36 -12.02 -12.53
CA ALA A 47 -0.55 -13.06 -13.17
C ALA A 47 -1.34 -14.36 -13.36
N LYS A 48 -2.12 -14.76 -12.35
CA LYS A 48 -2.96 -15.96 -12.42
C LYS A 48 -4.06 -15.86 -13.48
N ASP A 49 -4.82 -14.75 -13.51
CA ASP A 49 -5.95 -14.58 -14.43
C ASP A 49 -5.51 -14.40 -15.89
N HIS A 50 -4.28 -13.92 -16.10
CA HIS A 50 -3.71 -13.67 -17.43
C HIS A 50 -2.65 -14.70 -17.85
N ASN A 51 -2.45 -15.78 -17.07
CA ASN A 51 -1.45 -16.81 -17.31
C ASN A 51 -0.02 -16.25 -17.54
N LEU A 52 0.38 -15.30 -16.70
CA LEU A 52 1.70 -14.65 -16.73
C LEU A 52 2.64 -15.26 -15.69
N ASP A 53 3.94 -15.07 -15.89
CA ASP A 53 4.93 -15.43 -14.89
C ASP A 53 4.89 -14.42 -13.73
N TYR A 54 4.53 -14.91 -12.54
CA TYR A 54 4.43 -14.09 -11.35
C TYR A 54 5.80 -13.56 -10.88
N GLU A 55 6.85 -14.38 -10.95
CA GLU A 55 8.20 -14.01 -10.49
C GLU A 55 8.78 -12.92 -11.39
N GLU A 56 8.59 -13.02 -12.72
CA GLU A 56 8.98 -11.94 -13.63
C GLU A 56 8.19 -10.64 -13.37
N LEU A 57 6.91 -10.75 -13.02
CA LEU A 57 6.06 -9.60 -12.69
C LEU A 57 6.46 -8.93 -11.35
N LEU A 58 7.11 -9.67 -10.44
CA LEU A 58 7.71 -9.12 -9.23
C LEU A 58 8.98 -8.31 -9.51
N GLY A 59 9.74 -8.68 -10.54
CA GLY A 59 11.03 -8.12 -10.91
C GLY A 59 11.04 -6.62 -11.28
N CYS A 60 12.19 -6.17 -11.81
CA CYS A 60 12.44 -4.77 -12.19
C CYS A 60 12.61 -4.57 -13.71
N GLY A 61 12.26 -5.57 -14.51
CA GLY A 61 12.50 -5.59 -15.96
C GLY A 61 11.36 -4.99 -16.81
N GLN A 62 11.61 -4.95 -18.13
CA GLN A 62 10.64 -4.52 -19.14
C GLN A 62 9.33 -5.33 -19.11
N TYR A 63 9.41 -6.61 -18.79
CA TYR A 63 8.25 -7.49 -18.67
C TYR A 63 7.17 -6.91 -17.75
N LYS A 64 7.56 -6.43 -16.58
CA LYS A 64 6.62 -5.79 -15.65
C LYS A 64 6.10 -4.47 -16.16
N GLU A 65 6.95 -3.67 -16.81
CA GLU A 65 6.57 -2.34 -17.25
C GLU A 65 5.59 -2.39 -18.44
N SER A 66 5.69 -3.39 -19.32
CA SER A 66 4.74 -3.60 -20.42
C SER A 66 3.32 -3.89 -19.91
N TYR A 67 3.18 -4.64 -18.81
CA TYR A 67 1.87 -4.96 -18.23
C TYR A 67 1.39 -3.97 -17.16
N ARG A 68 2.20 -2.96 -16.80
CA ARG A 68 1.91 -2.08 -15.66
C ARG A 68 0.60 -1.32 -15.84
N ALA A 69 0.35 -0.75 -17.02
CA ALA A 69 -0.85 0.05 -17.29
C ALA A 69 -2.11 -0.81 -17.23
N ASP A 70 -2.10 -1.97 -17.89
CA ASP A 70 -3.21 -2.90 -17.93
C ASP A 70 -3.49 -3.51 -16.54
N MET A 71 -2.45 -3.87 -15.79
CA MET A 71 -2.61 -4.36 -14.42
C MET A 71 -3.25 -3.32 -13.50
N ILE A 72 -2.91 -2.04 -13.66
CA ILE A 72 -3.57 -0.96 -12.91
C ILE A 72 -5.04 -0.90 -13.29
N ARG A 73 -5.36 -0.86 -14.59
CA ARG A 73 -6.75 -0.79 -15.10
C ARG A 73 -7.58 -1.98 -14.62
N TRP A 74 -7.05 -3.19 -14.76
CA TRP A 74 -7.67 -4.42 -14.27
C TRP A 74 -7.90 -4.38 -12.75
N GLY A 75 -6.91 -3.89 -12.00
CA GLY A 75 -7.03 -3.71 -10.56
C GLY A 75 -8.13 -2.71 -10.18
N GLU A 76 -8.31 -1.61 -10.91
CA GLU A 76 -9.43 -0.69 -10.66
C GLU A 76 -10.78 -1.36 -10.96
N MET A 77 -10.88 -2.11 -12.06
CA MET A 77 -12.11 -2.84 -12.39
C MET A 77 -12.51 -3.82 -11.27
N LYS A 78 -11.55 -4.58 -10.72
CA LYS A 78 -11.80 -5.47 -9.59
C LYS A 78 -12.27 -4.70 -8.35
N ARG A 79 -11.66 -3.55 -8.03
CA ARG A 79 -12.08 -2.71 -6.89
C ARG A 79 -13.46 -2.07 -7.08
N GLN A 80 -13.85 -1.76 -8.31
CA GLN A 80 -15.19 -1.24 -8.61
C GLN A 80 -16.27 -2.29 -8.38
N GLN A 81 -15.97 -3.55 -8.69
CA GLN A 81 -16.87 -4.67 -8.42
C GLN A 81 -16.88 -5.04 -6.93
N ASP A 82 -15.71 -5.00 -6.29
CA ASP A 82 -15.50 -5.42 -4.92
C ASP A 82 -14.31 -4.66 -4.30
N SER A 83 -14.60 -3.63 -3.50
CA SER A 83 -13.59 -2.78 -2.87
C SER A 83 -12.68 -3.55 -1.90
N GLY A 84 -13.18 -4.64 -1.31
CA GLY A 84 -12.43 -5.46 -0.36
C GLY A 84 -11.60 -6.58 -0.98
N PHE A 85 -11.64 -6.75 -2.31
CA PHE A 85 -11.03 -7.89 -3.00
C PHE A 85 -9.54 -8.06 -2.64
N PHE A 86 -8.72 -7.03 -2.84
CA PHE A 86 -7.29 -7.10 -2.53
C PHE A 86 -7.00 -7.02 -1.04
N CYS A 87 -7.84 -6.34 -0.26
CA CYS A 87 -7.67 -6.23 1.18
C CYS A 87 -7.81 -7.60 1.85
N ARG A 88 -8.85 -8.37 1.50
CA ARG A 88 -9.03 -9.75 1.97
C ARG A 88 -7.87 -10.65 1.59
N LEU A 89 -7.38 -10.57 0.35
CA LEU A 89 -6.23 -11.36 -0.08
C LEU A 89 -4.95 -10.98 0.67
N ALA A 90 -4.73 -9.69 0.93
CA ALA A 90 -3.54 -9.21 1.64
C ALA A 90 -3.50 -9.67 3.10
N ILE A 91 -4.64 -9.68 3.79
CA ILE A 91 -4.72 -10.03 5.21
C ILE A 91 -4.94 -11.53 5.48
N LYS A 92 -5.27 -12.33 4.44
CA LYS A 92 -5.70 -13.73 4.55
C LYS A 92 -4.80 -14.60 5.44
N HIS A 93 -3.50 -14.37 5.38
CA HIS A 93 -2.49 -15.17 6.09
C HIS A 93 -1.81 -14.41 7.24
N ALA A 94 -2.29 -13.21 7.57
CA ALA A 94 -1.73 -12.41 8.65
C ALA A 94 -2.22 -12.94 10.01
N THR A 95 -1.28 -13.31 10.88
CA THR A 95 -1.58 -13.87 12.21
C THR A 95 -1.14 -12.96 13.35
N GLN A 96 -0.26 -12.00 13.05
CA GLN A 96 0.30 -11.03 13.97
C GLN A 96 -0.80 -10.10 14.53
N PRO A 97 -0.67 -9.61 15.78
CA PRO A 97 -1.61 -8.65 16.34
C PRO A 97 -1.50 -7.25 15.73
N ILE A 98 -0.36 -6.87 15.14
CA ILE A 98 -0.16 -5.55 14.54
C ILE A 98 0.08 -5.70 13.04
N TRP A 99 -0.74 -5.02 12.24
CA TRP A 99 -0.61 -5.03 10.78
C TRP A 99 -0.21 -3.65 10.26
N ILE A 100 0.80 -3.60 9.40
CA ILE A 100 1.18 -2.40 8.65
C ILE A 100 0.75 -2.58 7.20
N ILE A 101 -0.28 -1.86 6.76
CA ILE A 101 -0.65 -1.81 5.34
C ILE A 101 0.18 -0.72 4.67
N SER A 102 1.31 -1.12 4.10
CA SER A 102 2.38 -0.19 3.72
C SER A 102 2.08 0.63 2.47
N ASP A 103 1.20 0.21 1.56
CA ASP A 103 1.03 0.82 0.24
C ASP A 103 -0.44 1.17 -0.08
N CYS A 104 -1.14 1.76 0.90
CA CYS A 104 -2.48 2.32 0.68
C CYS A 104 -2.41 3.42 -0.37
N ARG A 105 -3.10 3.21 -1.49
CA ARG A 105 -3.12 4.14 -2.64
C ARG A 105 -4.52 4.63 -2.97
N ARG A 106 -5.57 3.97 -2.49
CA ARG A 106 -6.96 4.28 -2.85
C ARG A 106 -7.79 4.40 -1.58
N MET A 107 -8.72 5.34 -1.59
CA MET A 107 -9.62 5.55 -0.46
C MET A 107 -10.55 4.36 -0.24
N SER A 108 -10.96 3.68 -1.31
CA SER A 108 -11.82 2.49 -1.21
C SER A 108 -11.17 1.36 -0.40
N ASP A 109 -9.86 1.15 -0.54
CA ASP A 109 -9.12 0.15 0.25
C ASP A 109 -9.12 0.55 1.74
N VAL A 110 -8.96 1.85 2.04
CA VAL A 110 -8.95 2.41 3.41
C VAL A 110 -10.33 2.31 4.06
N GLN A 111 -11.37 2.73 3.35
CA GLN A 111 -12.76 2.68 3.82
C GLN A 111 -13.16 1.24 4.14
N TRP A 112 -12.87 0.31 3.23
CA TRP A 112 -13.17 -1.11 3.46
C TRP A 112 -12.48 -1.64 4.74
N LEU A 113 -11.20 -1.30 4.96
CA LEU A 113 -10.48 -1.72 6.17
C LEU A 113 -11.07 -1.11 7.45
N GLN A 114 -11.52 0.15 7.40
CA GLN A 114 -12.16 0.83 8.53
C GLN A 114 -13.53 0.25 8.86
N GLU A 115 -14.30 -0.15 7.83
CA GLU A 115 -15.60 -0.81 7.98
C GLU A 115 -15.45 -2.24 8.52
N GLU A 116 -14.48 -3.00 8.00
CA GLU A 116 -14.22 -4.38 8.42
C GLU A 116 -13.59 -4.47 9.82
N PHE A 117 -12.75 -3.49 10.18
CA PHE A 117 -12.06 -3.42 11.48
C PHE A 117 -12.32 -2.08 12.20
N PRO A 118 -13.56 -1.84 12.68
CA PRO A 118 -13.90 -0.62 13.40
C PRO A 118 -12.98 -0.40 14.59
N ASP A 119 -12.59 0.85 14.81
CA ASP A 119 -11.75 1.33 15.92
C ASP A 119 -10.33 0.72 16.01
N ARG A 120 -9.91 -0.07 15.03
CA ARG A 120 -8.56 -0.67 14.99
C ARG A 120 -7.63 -0.03 13.96
N CYS A 121 -8.18 0.80 13.07
CA CYS A 121 -7.43 1.45 12.01
C CYS A 121 -6.86 2.82 12.43
N VAL A 122 -5.55 2.99 12.24
CA VAL A 122 -4.85 4.28 12.40
C VAL A 122 -4.22 4.67 11.07
N CYS A 123 -4.54 5.87 10.60
CA CYS A 123 -4.08 6.38 9.31
C CYS A 123 -2.78 7.17 9.48
N VAL A 124 -1.71 6.74 8.83
CA VAL A 124 -0.39 7.37 8.95
C VAL A 124 0.05 7.93 7.61
N ARG A 125 0.22 9.25 7.54
CA ARG A 125 0.69 9.95 6.35
C ARG A 125 2.15 10.35 6.53
N VAL A 126 3.02 9.79 5.68
CA VAL A 126 4.44 10.13 5.66
C VAL A 126 4.70 11.17 4.59
N GLU A 127 5.22 12.32 5.02
CA GLU A 127 5.48 13.46 4.15
C GLU A 127 6.97 13.84 4.17
N ALA A 128 7.41 14.41 3.07
CA ALA A 128 8.74 14.98 2.94
C ALA A 128 8.66 16.14 1.95
N SER A 129 9.47 17.17 2.18
CA SER A 129 9.54 18.31 1.28
C SER A 129 9.94 17.86 -0.13
N GLU A 130 9.58 18.66 -1.14
CA GLU A 130 10.03 18.40 -2.51
C GLU A 130 11.56 18.43 -2.62
N GLN A 131 12.23 19.29 -1.84
CA GLN A 131 13.69 19.33 -1.75
C GLN A 131 14.25 18.00 -1.24
N THR A 132 13.76 17.50 -0.11
CA THR A 132 14.17 16.21 0.47
C THR A 132 13.92 15.06 -0.50
N ARG A 133 12.74 15.05 -1.17
CA ARG A 133 12.41 14.03 -2.17
C ARG A 133 13.36 14.11 -3.37
N SER A 134 13.71 15.31 -3.81
CA SER A 134 14.63 15.56 -4.93
C SER A 134 16.04 15.10 -4.62
N GLN A 135 16.54 15.38 -3.40
CA GLN A 135 17.82 14.85 -2.90
C GLN A 135 17.84 13.32 -2.88
N ARG A 136 16.70 12.67 -2.64
CA ARG A 136 16.52 11.21 -2.69
C ARG A 136 16.30 10.66 -4.13
N GLY A 137 16.57 11.49 -5.15
CA GLY A 137 16.49 11.14 -6.57
C GLY A 137 15.07 11.18 -7.16
N TRP A 138 14.11 11.82 -6.49
CA TRP A 138 12.84 12.15 -7.14
C TRP A 138 13.06 13.26 -8.17
N ARG A 139 12.42 13.14 -9.32
CA ARG A 139 12.33 14.23 -10.30
C ARG A 139 10.86 14.42 -10.63
N PHE A 140 10.41 15.66 -10.71
CA PHE A 140 9.06 15.95 -11.18
C PHE A 140 8.89 15.40 -12.59
N THR A 141 7.79 14.70 -12.85
CA THR A 141 7.47 14.19 -14.18
C THR A 141 6.03 14.57 -14.47
N THR A 142 5.83 15.48 -15.40
CA THR A 142 4.52 15.93 -15.86
C THR A 142 3.69 14.72 -16.34
N GLY A 143 2.43 14.62 -15.93
CA GLY A 143 1.52 13.55 -16.34
C GLY A 143 1.56 12.23 -15.54
N LYS A 144 2.52 12.05 -14.62
CA LYS A 144 2.46 10.92 -13.66
C LYS A 144 1.59 11.32 -12.46
N ASN A 145 0.28 11.05 -12.56
CA ASN A 145 -0.73 11.38 -11.56
C ASN A 145 -0.31 11.11 -10.11
N ALA A 146 -0.59 12.09 -9.25
CA ALA A 146 -0.40 12.06 -7.81
C ALA A 146 -1.41 11.11 -7.15
N THR A 147 -1.20 9.81 -7.34
CA THR A 147 -2.02 8.70 -6.81
C THR A 147 -2.02 8.59 -5.27
N CYS A 148 -1.47 9.57 -4.56
CA CYS A 148 -1.47 9.64 -3.10
C CYS A 148 -2.17 10.90 -2.57
N ASP A 149 -2.80 11.73 -3.41
CA ASP A 149 -3.34 13.04 -3.02
C ASP A 149 -4.86 13.01 -2.71
N PHE A 150 -5.37 11.86 -2.29
CA PHE A 150 -6.74 11.77 -1.76
C PHE A 150 -6.80 12.41 -0.36
N LYS A 151 -7.86 13.18 -0.08
CA LYS A 151 -8.13 13.72 1.26
C LYS A 151 -8.42 12.56 2.21
N TRP A 152 -7.52 12.33 3.16
CA TRP A 152 -7.74 11.34 4.22
C TRP A 152 -8.84 11.82 5.17
N PRO A 153 -9.66 10.90 5.72
CA PRO A 153 -10.57 11.27 6.79
C PRO A 153 -9.77 11.88 7.95
N GLU A 154 -10.19 13.04 8.44
CA GLU A 154 -9.48 13.81 9.47
C GLU A 154 -9.39 13.05 10.81
N LYS A 155 -10.23 12.04 11.01
CA LYS A 155 -10.19 11.16 12.18
C LYS A 155 -8.98 10.21 12.11
N ASN A 156 -8.16 10.23 13.15
CA ASN A 156 -6.99 9.36 13.36
C ASN A 156 -5.84 9.54 12.35
N LEU A 157 -5.73 10.70 11.70
CA LEU A 157 -4.60 11.03 10.85
C LEU A 157 -3.41 11.47 11.72
N GLN A 158 -2.33 10.69 11.74
CA GLN A 158 -1.05 11.15 12.25
C GLN A 158 -0.12 11.47 11.08
N SER A 159 0.32 12.72 11.01
CA SER A 159 1.29 13.21 10.04
C SER A 159 2.69 13.20 10.64
N PHE A 160 3.64 12.65 9.89
CA PHE A 160 5.06 12.66 10.27
C PHE A 160 5.90 13.17 9.11
N SER A 161 6.83 14.07 9.39
CA SER A 161 7.83 14.54 8.44
C SER A 161 9.13 13.73 8.55
N THR A 162 9.76 13.46 7.41
CA THR A 162 11.06 12.78 7.30
C THR A 162 12.08 13.59 6.52
#